data_AF-W1IRI5-F1
#
_entry.id   AF-W1IRI5-F1
#
_cell.length_a   1.000
_cell.length_b   1.000
_cell.length_c   1.000
_cell.angle_alpha   90.00
_cell.angle_beta   90.00
_cell.angle_gamma   90.00
#
_symmetry.space_group_name_H-M   'P 1'
#
loop_
_entity.id
_entity.type
_entity.pdbx_description
1 polymer ?
#
loop_
_entity_poly.entity_id
_entity_poly.type
_entity_poly.pdbx_seq_one_letter_code
_entity_poly.pdbx_strand_id
1 'polypeptide(L)'
;MSIKLPIQQATILAVAVADISRLPRIFADIRGIVEPAVKYKQPANENHHIAKVGLDFADDDKSGRITITDNNWHSSKLRKVFGKEVVDKIDNWLSMKMLDGVTDLLVSITRIHTVLGGKSDFILMAYTPDLDADNIEDNRKLIYAKADHLLLNEELGYDAYYHSAIGNMSKSLSDSFYEVENGITPVIPEKLCKTDLSNEFSLHTESFSFKAVVNHENSKITGELGKIALLSDGYSTGIILSDESTEQELSLPKETPAVKPKPMNESASISVNGRSFAFGSF
;
A
#
# COMPACT_ATOMS: atom_id res chain seq x y z
N MET A 1 -22.50 8.43 22.36
CA MET A 1 -22.51 9.33 21.18
C MET A 1 -21.13 9.25 20.56
N SER A 2 -21.04 8.97 19.26
CA SER A 2 -19.76 9.04 18.55
C SER A 2 -19.36 10.50 18.39
N ILE A 3 -18.09 10.81 18.59
CA ILE A 3 -17.55 12.13 18.28
C ILE A 3 -17.19 12.11 16.80
N LYS A 4 -17.90 12.91 16.02
CA LYS A 4 -17.58 13.14 14.62
C LYS A 4 -16.16 13.72 14.54
N LEU A 5 -15.34 13.17 13.65
CA LEU A 5 -13.94 13.56 13.50
C LEU A 5 -13.75 14.78 12.57
N PRO A 6 -12.73 15.61 12.80
CA PRO A 6 -12.21 16.54 11.80
C PRO A 6 -11.87 15.85 10.48
N ILE A 7 -12.08 16.52 9.35
CA ILE A 7 -11.74 15.96 8.02
C ILE A 7 -10.26 15.59 7.90
N GLN A 8 -9.35 16.37 8.51
CA GLN A 8 -7.91 16.07 8.51
C GLN A 8 -7.62 14.75 9.24
N GLN A 9 -8.25 14.54 10.39
CA GLN A 9 -8.12 13.30 11.16
C GLN A 9 -8.72 12.12 10.39
N ALA A 10 -9.90 12.30 9.79
CA ALA A 10 -10.56 11.28 8.97
C ALA A 10 -9.70 10.87 7.77
N THR A 11 -9.04 11.83 7.12
CA THR A 11 -8.13 11.58 5.98
C THR A 11 -6.93 10.74 6.39
N ILE A 12 -6.28 11.10 7.49
CA ILE A 12 -5.12 10.34 8.00
C ILE A 12 -5.52 8.92 8.42
N LEU A 13 -6.68 8.77 9.06
CA LEU A 13 -7.21 7.46 9.42
C LEU A 13 -7.55 6.61 8.19
N ALA A 14 -8.16 7.19 7.15
CA ALA A 14 -8.45 6.48 5.90
C ALA A 14 -7.16 6.01 5.19
N VAL A 15 -6.11 6.85 5.18
CA VAL A 15 -4.79 6.47 4.66
C VAL A 15 -4.17 5.35 5.49
N ALA A 16 -4.28 5.39 6.83
CA ALA A 16 -3.79 4.33 7.70
C ALA A 16 -4.55 3.01 7.51
N VAL A 17 -5.86 3.05 7.27
CA VAL A 17 -6.65 1.89 6.86
C VAL A 17 -6.14 1.33 5.53
N ALA A 18 -5.88 2.20 4.56
CA ALA A 18 -5.37 1.79 3.26
C ALA A 18 -4.01 1.10 3.37
N ASP A 19 -3.08 1.66 4.15
CA ASP A 19 -1.78 1.05 4.46
C ASP A 19 -1.95 -0.38 5.02
N ILE A 20 -2.83 -0.56 6.02
CA ILE A 20 -3.11 -1.88 6.60
C ILE A 20 -3.68 -2.84 5.54
N SER A 21 -4.61 -2.38 4.71
CA SER A 21 -5.27 -3.21 3.70
C SER A 21 -4.38 -3.60 2.51
N ARG A 22 -3.23 -2.93 2.33
CA ARG A 22 -2.21 -3.28 1.32
C ARG A 22 -1.30 -4.42 1.76
N LEU A 23 -1.07 -4.60 3.07
CA LEU A 23 -0.18 -5.65 3.59
C LEU A 23 -0.54 -7.06 3.08
N PRO A 24 -1.81 -7.51 3.09
CA PRO A 24 -2.19 -8.83 2.55
C PRO A 24 -1.82 -9.01 1.08
N ARG A 25 -1.67 -7.91 0.33
CA ARG A 25 -1.43 -7.93 -1.12
C ARG A 25 0.05 -8.02 -1.48
N ILE A 26 0.97 -7.94 -0.52
CA ILE A 26 2.42 -8.06 -0.80
C ILE A 26 2.74 -9.34 -1.57
N PHE A 27 2.06 -10.43 -1.22
CA PHE A 27 2.21 -11.74 -1.85
C PHE A 27 1.07 -12.08 -2.81
N ALA A 28 0.12 -11.17 -3.03
CA ALA A 28 -0.86 -11.33 -4.11
C ALA A 28 -0.10 -11.40 -5.45
N ASP A 29 -0.65 -12.08 -6.45
CA ASP A 29 -0.07 -12.29 -7.79
C ASP A 29 1.18 -13.18 -7.90
N ILE A 30 1.67 -13.75 -6.80
CA ILE A 30 2.65 -14.83 -6.91
C ILE A 30 1.91 -16.12 -7.27
N ARG A 31 2.26 -16.71 -8.42
CA ARG A 31 1.67 -17.98 -8.84
C ARG A 31 2.06 -19.06 -7.84
N GLY A 32 1.08 -19.85 -7.40
CA GLY A 32 1.30 -20.91 -6.40
C GLY A 32 1.06 -20.45 -4.96
N ILE A 33 0.91 -19.15 -4.70
CA ILE A 33 0.45 -18.64 -3.42
C ILE A 33 -1.05 -18.41 -3.48
N VAL A 34 -1.79 -19.09 -2.61
CA VAL A 34 -3.23 -18.87 -2.45
C VAL A 34 -3.45 -17.51 -1.79
N GLU A 35 -4.38 -16.72 -2.35
CA GLU A 35 -4.78 -15.43 -1.79
C GLU A 35 -5.22 -15.59 -0.32
N PRO A 36 -4.80 -14.69 0.58
CA PRO A 36 -5.20 -14.78 1.97
C PRO A 36 -6.70 -14.51 2.14
N ALA A 37 -7.32 -15.21 3.08
CA ALA A 37 -8.62 -14.80 3.60
C ALA A 37 -8.42 -13.59 4.53
N VAL A 38 -9.06 -12.46 4.21
CA VAL A 38 -8.98 -11.22 4.99
C VAL A 38 -10.32 -10.90 5.62
N LYS A 39 -10.33 -10.65 6.93
CA LYS A 39 -11.51 -10.18 7.66
C LYS A 39 -11.25 -8.81 8.24
N TYR A 40 -12.17 -7.88 7.99
CA TYR A 40 -12.11 -6.53 8.54
C TYR A 40 -13.12 -6.37 9.68
N LYS A 41 -12.68 -5.73 10.75
CA LYS A 41 -13.55 -5.20 11.80
C LYS A 41 -13.48 -3.69 11.78
N GLN A 42 -14.65 -3.06 11.73
CA GLN A 42 -14.78 -1.62 11.56
C GLN A 42 -15.69 -1.04 12.66
N PRO A 43 -15.67 0.29 12.88
CA PRO A 43 -16.56 0.92 13.84
C PRO A 43 -18.02 0.71 13.44
N ALA A 44 -18.91 0.50 14.41
CA ALA A 44 -20.36 0.41 14.16
C ALA A 44 -21.07 1.78 14.16
N ASN A 45 -20.31 2.89 14.17
CA ASN A 45 -20.81 4.26 14.27
C ASN A 45 -20.58 5.04 12.97
N GLU A 46 -20.91 6.33 12.95
CA GLU A 46 -20.72 7.22 11.78
C GLU A 46 -19.29 7.24 11.20
N ASN A 47 -18.27 6.90 12.00
CA ASN A 47 -16.88 6.81 11.56
C ASN A 47 -16.60 5.52 10.76
N HIS A 48 -17.57 4.61 10.59
CA HIS A 48 -17.47 3.46 9.68
C HIS A 48 -17.16 3.91 8.23
N HIS A 49 -17.61 5.11 7.84
CA HIS A 49 -17.37 5.63 6.50
C HIS A 49 -15.87 5.84 6.23
N ILE A 50 -15.08 6.15 7.26
CA ILE A 50 -13.61 6.29 7.16
C ILE A 50 -12.96 4.96 6.75
N ALA A 51 -13.39 3.86 7.37
CA ALA A 51 -12.86 2.53 7.05
C ALA A 51 -13.21 2.12 5.62
N LYS A 52 -14.46 2.35 5.20
CA LYS A 52 -14.89 2.11 3.81
C LYS A 52 -14.05 2.91 2.81
N VAL A 53 -13.95 4.22 3.00
CA VAL A 53 -13.20 5.08 2.08
C VAL A 53 -11.70 4.72 2.05
N GLY A 54 -11.12 4.32 3.18
CA GLY A 54 -9.75 3.84 3.23
C GLY A 54 -9.53 2.55 2.43
N LEU A 55 -10.48 1.61 2.50
CA LEU A 55 -10.46 0.40 1.67
C LEU A 55 -10.62 0.73 0.17
N ASP A 56 -11.59 1.58 -0.17
CA ASP A 56 -11.82 2.05 -1.54
C ASP A 56 -10.56 2.75 -2.10
N PHE A 57 -9.89 3.59 -1.29
CA PHE A 57 -8.63 4.23 -1.68
C PHE A 57 -7.49 3.23 -1.91
N ALA A 58 -7.44 2.14 -1.14
CA ALA A 58 -6.43 1.10 -1.35
C ALA A 58 -6.62 0.37 -2.69
N ASP A 59 -7.87 0.19 -3.12
CA ASP A 59 -8.23 -0.42 -4.40
C ASP A 59 -8.02 0.54 -5.59
N ASP A 60 -8.41 1.81 -5.44
CA ASP A 60 -8.31 2.80 -6.51
C ASP A 60 -6.87 3.25 -6.77
N ASP A 61 -6.04 3.31 -5.72
CA ASP A 61 -4.66 3.75 -5.81
C ASP A 61 -3.73 2.64 -6.31
N LYS A 62 -3.68 2.49 -7.63
CA LYS A 62 -2.77 1.57 -8.33
C LYS A 62 -1.29 1.86 -8.07
N SER A 63 -0.93 3.05 -7.57
CA SER A 63 0.45 3.33 -7.20
C SER A 63 0.86 2.71 -5.86
N GLY A 64 -0.12 2.29 -5.05
CA GLY A 64 0.12 1.62 -3.78
C GLY A 64 0.78 0.24 -3.95
N ARG A 65 0.67 -0.36 -5.14
CA ARG A 65 1.27 -1.66 -5.47
C ARG A 65 1.52 -1.77 -6.97
N ILE A 66 2.77 -1.95 -7.35
CA ILE A 66 3.20 -1.97 -8.75
C ILE A 66 4.07 -3.20 -8.99
N THR A 67 3.72 -4.00 -10.00
CA THR A 67 4.55 -5.13 -10.44
C THR A 67 5.11 -4.83 -11.83
N ILE A 68 6.43 -4.84 -11.95
CA ILE A 68 7.14 -4.63 -13.22
C ILE A 68 8.05 -5.81 -13.55
N THR A 69 8.39 -5.97 -14.82
CA THR A 69 9.37 -6.97 -15.26
C THR A 69 10.79 -6.51 -14.97
N ASP A 70 11.74 -7.45 -14.96
CA ASP A 70 13.18 -7.22 -14.95
C ASP A 70 13.64 -6.17 -15.98
N ASN A 71 13.12 -6.24 -17.20
CA ASN A 71 13.46 -5.31 -18.28
C ASN A 71 12.99 -3.88 -17.97
N ASN A 72 11.79 -3.74 -17.40
CA ASN A 72 11.27 -2.44 -16.98
C ASN A 72 12.03 -1.92 -15.76
N TRP A 73 12.40 -2.79 -14.83
CA TRP A 73 13.23 -2.45 -13.69
C TRP A 73 14.59 -1.88 -14.12
N HIS A 74 15.31 -2.56 -15.02
CA HIS A 74 16.63 -2.11 -15.49
C HIS A 74 16.58 -0.85 -16.38
N SER A 75 15.51 -0.68 -17.16
CA SER A 75 15.35 0.50 -18.03
C SER A 75 14.79 1.73 -17.32
N SER A 76 14.26 1.56 -16.11
CA SER A 76 13.73 2.66 -15.30
C SER A 76 14.81 3.55 -14.66
N LYS A 77 14.42 4.75 -14.25
CA LYS A 77 15.28 5.62 -13.41
C LYS A 77 15.04 5.40 -11.91
N LEU A 78 14.60 4.20 -11.50
CA LEU A 78 14.31 3.87 -10.10
C LEU A 78 15.52 4.00 -9.16
N ARG A 79 16.75 4.02 -9.70
CA ARG A 79 17.98 4.41 -8.95
C ARG A 79 17.88 5.81 -8.33
N LYS A 80 17.16 6.74 -8.95
CA LYS A 80 16.89 8.08 -8.40
C LYS A 80 15.86 8.05 -7.27
N VAL A 81 14.95 7.08 -7.29
CA VAL A 81 13.85 6.93 -6.34
C VAL A 81 14.31 6.21 -5.07
N PHE A 82 14.90 5.01 -5.23
CA PHE A 82 15.26 4.13 -4.11
C PHE A 82 16.74 4.19 -3.72
N GLY A 83 17.56 4.90 -4.50
CA GLY A 83 19.00 4.99 -4.29
C GLY A 83 19.76 3.77 -4.80
N LYS A 84 21.10 3.94 -4.88
CA LYS A 84 21.99 2.94 -5.48
C LYS A 84 22.00 1.61 -4.73
N GLU A 85 22.06 1.63 -3.40
CA GLU A 85 22.20 0.42 -2.58
C GLU A 85 21.01 -0.53 -2.75
N VAL A 86 19.78 -0.01 -2.71
CA VAL A 86 18.56 -0.81 -2.89
C VAL A 86 18.54 -1.41 -4.29
N VAL A 87 18.84 -0.61 -5.31
CA VAL A 87 18.82 -1.09 -6.69
C VAL A 87 19.89 -2.14 -6.94
N ASP A 88 21.12 -1.95 -6.45
CA ASP A 88 22.19 -2.91 -6.63
C ASP A 88 21.87 -4.28 -5.98
N LYS A 89 21.16 -4.28 -4.85
CA LYS A 89 20.72 -5.54 -4.21
C LYS A 89 19.66 -6.29 -5.03
N ILE A 90 18.72 -5.57 -5.65
CA ILE A 90 17.72 -6.17 -6.56
C ILE A 90 18.41 -6.65 -7.84
N ASP A 91 19.21 -5.79 -8.48
CA ASP A 91 19.94 -6.11 -9.71
C ASP A 91 20.83 -7.34 -9.54
N ASN A 92 21.54 -7.44 -8.41
CA ASN A 92 22.37 -8.61 -8.14
C ASN A 92 21.53 -9.89 -8.04
N TRP A 93 20.39 -9.84 -7.34
CA TRP A 93 19.53 -11.02 -7.22
C TRP A 93 18.93 -11.42 -8.57
N LEU A 94 18.42 -10.46 -9.35
CA LEU A 94 17.91 -10.70 -10.70
C LEU A 94 19.00 -11.31 -11.60
N SER A 95 20.22 -10.76 -11.54
CA SER A 95 21.36 -11.25 -12.33
C SER A 95 21.73 -12.69 -11.97
N MET A 96 21.75 -13.03 -10.69
CA MET A 96 22.00 -14.40 -10.26
C MET A 96 20.94 -15.36 -10.78
N LYS A 97 19.65 -14.99 -10.73
CA LYS A 97 18.58 -15.83 -11.27
C LYS A 97 18.63 -15.98 -12.79
N MET A 98 19.03 -14.93 -13.51
CA MET A 98 19.27 -15.03 -14.95
C MET A 98 20.43 -15.99 -15.28
N LEU A 99 21.50 -16.00 -14.47
CA LEU A 99 22.60 -16.96 -14.62
C LEU A 99 22.14 -18.40 -14.35
N ASP A 100 21.18 -18.59 -13.44
CA ASP A 100 20.54 -19.88 -13.17
C ASP A 100 19.55 -20.31 -14.28
N GLY A 101 19.38 -19.49 -15.33
CA GLY A 101 18.51 -19.78 -16.47
C GLY A 101 17.05 -19.39 -16.30
N VAL A 102 16.71 -18.62 -15.27
CA VAL A 102 15.34 -18.10 -15.07
C VAL A 102 15.12 -16.89 -15.97
N THR A 103 14.03 -16.92 -16.75
CA THR A 103 13.75 -15.92 -17.79
C THR A 103 12.59 -14.99 -17.46
N ASP A 104 11.61 -15.46 -16.69
CA ASP A 104 10.51 -14.64 -16.21
C ASP A 104 10.83 -14.17 -14.79
N LEU A 105 11.23 -12.90 -14.66
CA LEU A 105 11.55 -12.28 -13.38
C LEU A 105 10.73 -11.00 -13.20
N LEU A 106 10.20 -10.82 -12.00
CA LEU A 106 9.34 -9.70 -11.64
C LEU A 106 9.89 -8.97 -10.43
N VAL A 107 9.58 -7.67 -10.35
CA VAL A 107 9.78 -6.85 -9.17
C VAL A 107 8.44 -6.23 -8.77
N SER A 108 7.94 -6.60 -7.61
CA SER A 108 6.79 -5.96 -6.96
C SER A 108 7.28 -4.85 -6.02
N ILE A 109 6.62 -3.71 -6.07
CA ILE A 109 6.88 -2.52 -5.26
C ILE A 109 5.57 -2.20 -4.54
N THR A 110 5.52 -2.42 -3.23
CA THR A 110 4.30 -2.22 -2.42
C THR A 110 4.54 -1.14 -1.38
N ARG A 111 3.68 -0.12 -1.34
CA ARG A 111 3.69 0.91 -0.30
C ARG A 111 3.01 0.35 0.95
N ILE A 112 3.77 0.23 2.03
CA ILE A 112 3.29 -0.32 3.31
C ILE A 112 2.98 0.77 4.34
N HIS A 113 3.58 1.95 4.19
CA HIS A 113 3.21 3.12 4.97
C HIS A 113 3.29 4.40 4.16
N THR A 114 2.19 5.15 4.15
CA THR A 114 2.06 6.40 3.39
C THR A 114 2.38 7.61 4.26
N VAL A 115 3.31 8.45 3.80
CA VAL A 115 3.59 9.77 4.38
C VAL A 115 3.24 10.83 3.34
N LEU A 116 2.17 11.58 3.59
CA LEU A 116 1.71 12.64 2.68
C LEU A 116 2.75 13.77 2.64
N GLY A 117 3.23 14.11 1.43
CA GLY A 117 4.25 15.15 1.25
C GLY A 117 5.66 14.78 1.71
N GLY A 118 5.94 13.49 1.93
CA GLY A 118 7.24 13.00 2.34
C GLY A 118 7.61 11.63 1.78
N LYS A 119 8.68 11.05 2.32
CA LYS A 119 9.12 9.71 1.96
C LYS A 119 8.23 8.67 2.62
N SER A 120 7.58 7.87 1.79
CA SER A 120 6.78 6.72 2.20
C SER A 120 7.64 5.47 2.29
N ASP A 121 7.13 4.47 2.99
CA ASP A 121 7.81 3.20 3.18
C ASP A 121 7.32 2.16 2.17
N PHE A 122 8.28 1.51 1.52
CA PHE A 122 8.05 0.53 0.48
C PHE A 122 8.74 -0.79 0.78
N ILE A 123 8.09 -1.85 0.32
CA ILE A 123 8.67 -3.18 0.20
C ILE A 123 8.85 -3.49 -1.27
N LEU A 124 10.09 -3.79 -1.63
CA LEU A 124 10.47 -4.26 -2.95
C LEU A 124 10.69 -5.76 -2.86
N MET A 125 10.02 -6.51 -3.73
CA MET A 125 10.14 -7.95 -3.84
C MET A 125 10.54 -8.30 -5.25
N ALA A 126 11.79 -8.70 -5.47
CA ALA A 126 12.17 -9.40 -6.70
C ALA A 126 11.81 -10.87 -6.56
N TYR A 127 11.20 -11.48 -7.57
CA TYR A 127 10.74 -12.88 -7.46
C TYR A 127 10.59 -13.56 -8.81
N THR A 128 10.60 -14.89 -8.78
CA THR A 128 10.22 -15.75 -9.92
C THR A 128 8.71 -16.00 -9.88
N PRO A 129 7.95 -15.88 -10.99
CA PRO A 129 6.50 -16.08 -10.98
C PRO A 129 6.06 -17.46 -10.51
N ASP A 130 6.79 -18.52 -10.88
CA ASP A 130 6.50 -19.91 -10.50
C ASP A 130 7.08 -20.23 -9.12
N LEU A 131 6.56 -19.54 -8.10
CA LEU A 131 7.07 -19.62 -6.75
C LEU A 131 6.46 -20.83 -6.03
N ASP A 132 7.27 -21.85 -5.79
CA ASP A 132 6.90 -22.93 -4.89
C ASP A 132 6.83 -22.38 -3.45
N ALA A 133 5.65 -22.49 -2.84
CA ALA A 133 5.37 -21.99 -1.50
C ALA A 133 6.29 -22.64 -0.44
N ASP A 134 6.85 -23.82 -0.73
CA ASP A 134 7.80 -24.50 0.16
C ASP A 134 9.21 -23.87 0.13
N ASN A 135 9.61 -23.28 -1.01
CA ASN A 135 10.94 -22.68 -1.26
C ASN A 135 10.87 -21.15 -1.46
N ILE A 136 9.96 -20.51 -0.73
CA ILE A 136 9.67 -19.07 -0.88
C ILE A 136 10.89 -18.16 -0.65
N GLU A 137 11.85 -18.55 0.17
CA GLU A 137 13.03 -17.74 0.48
C GLU A 137 14.06 -17.71 -0.66
N ASP A 138 14.23 -18.83 -1.38
CA ASP A 138 15.20 -18.93 -2.47
C ASP A 138 14.71 -18.27 -3.76
N ASN A 139 13.39 -18.17 -3.93
CA ASN A 139 12.74 -17.68 -5.15
C ASN A 139 12.31 -16.21 -5.07
N ARG A 140 12.72 -15.50 -4.02
CA ARG A 140 12.53 -14.06 -3.93
C ARG A 140 13.65 -13.32 -3.20
N LYS A 141 13.61 -12.00 -3.30
CA LYS A 141 14.39 -11.07 -2.50
C LYS A 141 13.50 -9.94 -2.02
N LEU A 142 13.34 -9.81 -0.70
CA LEU A 142 12.68 -8.66 -0.09
C LEU A 142 13.69 -7.59 0.34
N ILE A 143 13.34 -6.33 0.08
CA ILE A 143 14.07 -5.16 0.52
C ILE A 143 13.09 -4.09 0.97
N TYR A 144 13.36 -3.51 2.14
CA TYR A 144 12.68 -2.30 2.62
C TYR A 144 13.41 -1.05 2.11
N ALA A 145 12.64 -0.06 1.67
CA ALA A 145 13.17 1.23 1.25
C ALA A 145 12.21 2.39 1.55
N LYS A 146 12.77 3.55 1.88
CA LYS A 146 12.03 4.81 1.96
C LYS A 146 12.20 5.58 0.66
N ALA A 147 11.10 6.00 0.04
CA ALA A 147 11.14 6.72 -1.23
C ALA A 147 10.08 7.81 -1.29
N ASP A 148 10.34 8.83 -2.09
CA ASP A 148 9.30 9.79 -2.44
C ASP A 148 8.31 9.12 -3.40
N HIS A 149 7.07 8.95 -2.94
CA HIS A 149 6.04 8.26 -3.71
C HIS A 149 5.59 9.09 -4.92
N LEU A 150 5.70 10.42 -4.89
CA LEU A 150 5.38 11.26 -6.04
C LEU A 150 6.42 11.05 -7.14
N LEU A 151 7.70 11.01 -6.78
CA LEU A 151 8.76 10.71 -7.75
C LEU A 151 8.66 9.29 -8.30
N LEU A 152 8.29 8.31 -7.46
CA LEU A 152 8.02 6.94 -7.93
C LEU A 152 6.89 6.92 -8.96
N ASN A 153 5.81 7.64 -8.68
CA ASN A 153 4.63 7.69 -9.53
C ASN A 153 4.94 8.36 -10.87
N GLU A 154 5.74 9.43 -10.87
CA GLU A 154 6.18 10.10 -12.08
C GLU A 154 7.02 9.16 -12.95
N GLU A 155 8.02 8.51 -12.37
CA GLU A 155 8.94 7.62 -13.09
C GLU A 155 8.25 6.37 -13.66
N LEU A 156 7.12 5.96 -13.07
CA LEU A 156 6.35 4.79 -13.51
C LEU A 156 5.05 5.16 -14.24
N GLY A 157 4.70 6.44 -14.36
CA GLY A 157 3.48 6.91 -15.02
C GLY A 157 2.19 6.66 -14.23
N TYR A 158 2.26 6.66 -12.90
CA TYR A 158 1.13 6.40 -11.98
C TYR A 158 0.54 7.65 -11.30
N ASP A 159 1.05 8.85 -11.60
CA ASP A 159 0.60 10.09 -10.96
C ASP A 159 -0.92 10.31 -11.03
N ALA A 160 -1.48 10.10 -12.22
CA ALA A 160 -2.91 10.29 -12.46
C ALA A 160 -3.77 9.35 -11.60
N TYR A 161 -3.32 8.11 -11.38
CA TYR A 161 -4.03 7.14 -10.54
C TYR A 161 -4.02 7.58 -9.08
N TYR A 162 -2.85 7.96 -8.55
CA TYR A 162 -2.73 8.43 -7.18
C TYR A 162 -3.54 9.71 -6.93
N HIS A 163 -3.43 10.72 -7.81
CA HIS A 163 -4.16 11.98 -7.68
C HIS A 163 -5.67 11.80 -7.81
N SER A 164 -6.13 10.89 -8.69
CA SER A 164 -7.56 10.56 -8.78
C SER A 164 -8.04 9.87 -7.50
N ALA A 165 -7.29 8.90 -6.98
CA ALA A 165 -7.67 8.14 -5.79
C ALA A 165 -7.71 9.04 -4.54
N ILE A 166 -6.69 9.88 -4.32
CA ILE A 166 -6.67 10.82 -3.19
C ILE A 166 -7.77 11.88 -3.31
N GLY A 167 -8.07 12.34 -4.53
CA GLY A 167 -9.15 13.28 -4.80
C GLY A 167 -10.53 12.69 -4.50
N ASN A 168 -10.77 11.44 -4.92
CA ASN A 168 -12.01 10.72 -4.63
C ASN A 168 -12.20 10.51 -3.12
N MET A 169 -11.15 10.07 -2.42
CA MET A 169 -11.16 9.93 -0.95
C MET A 169 -11.46 11.26 -0.27
N SER A 170 -10.75 12.32 -0.63
CA SER A 170 -10.94 13.66 -0.04
C SER A 170 -12.37 14.16 -0.24
N LYS A 171 -12.93 14.00 -1.44
CA LYS A 171 -14.32 14.38 -1.73
C LYS A 171 -15.32 13.58 -0.88
N SER A 172 -15.17 12.25 -0.82
CA SER A 172 -16.08 11.39 -0.04
C SER A 172 -16.07 11.73 1.45
N LEU A 173 -14.88 12.02 2.00
CA LEU A 173 -14.75 12.43 3.40
C LEU A 173 -15.30 13.83 3.64
N SER A 174 -15.13 14.77 2.71
CA SER A 174 -15.66 16.14 2.82
C SER A 174 -17.17 16.17 2.94
N ASP A 175 -17.88 15.28 2.22
CA ASP A 175 -19.34 15.18 2.30
C ASP A 175 -19.81 14.66 3.68
N SER A 176 -18.93 13.97 4.41
CA SER A 176 -19.26 13.25 5.64
C SER A 176 -18.69 13.86 6.91
N PHE A 177 -17.64 14.68 6.86
CA PHE A 177 -16.90 15.21 8.02
C PHE A 177 -16.81 16.74 8.01
N TYR A 178 -16.48 17.37 9.14
CA TYR A 178 -16.42 18.84 9.23
C TYR A 178 -14.99 19.37 9.13
N GLU A 179 -14.87 20.60 8.66
CA GLU A 179 -13.63 21.37 8.69
C GLU A 179 -13.45 22.04 10.06
N VAL A 180 -12.22 22.05 10.58
CA VAL A 180 -11.90 22.74 11.84
C VAL A 180 -11.44 24.16 11.53
N GLU A 181 -12.07 25.16 12.15
CA GLU A 181 -11.73 26.58 11.96
C GLU A 181 -10.33 26.96 12.48
N ASN A 182 -9.79 26.20 13.43
CA ASN A 182 -8.47 26.42 14.03
C ASN A 182 -7.62 25.16 13.83
N GLY A 183 -6.48 25.29 13.16
CA GLY A 183 -5.61 24.18 12.73
C GLY A 183 -5.12 23.27 13.85
N ILE A 184 -5.97 22.37 14.33
CA ILE A 184 -5.61 21.26 15.20
C ILE A 184 -4.70 20.34 14.39
N THR A 185 -3.47 20.15 14.89
CA THR A 185 -2.57 19.15 14.32
C THR A 185 -3.23 17.79 14.49
N PRO A 186 -3.51 17.07 13.39
CA PRO A 186 -4.13 15.76 13.48
C PRO A 186 -3.19 14.78 14.20
N VAL A 187 -3.78 13.89 14.98
CA VAL A 187 -3.05 12.83 15.66
C VAL A 187 -2.70 11.76 14.63
N ILE A 188 -1.41 11.50 14.46
CA ILE A 188 -0.94 10.41 13.62
C ILE A 188 -1.27 9.10 14.36
N PRO A 189 -2.12 8.23 13.80
CA PRO A 189 -2.49 6.99 14.45
C PRO A 189 -1.31 6.02 14.45
N GLU A 190 -1.09 5.37 15.57
CA GLU A 190 -0.17 4.24 15.65
C GLU A 190 -0.85 3.00 15.06
N LYS A 191 -0.22 2.37 14.05
CA LYS A 191 -0.69 1.10 13.50
C LYS A 191 -0.02 -0.03 14.27
N LEU A 192 -0.82 -0.89 14.89
CA LEU A 192 -0.35 -2.00 15.70
C LEU A 192 -0.32 -3.29 14.90
N CYS A 193 0.74 -4.07 15.08
CA CYS A 193 0.91 -5.40 14.53
C CYS A 193 1.10 -6.41 15.67
N LYS A 194 0.47 -7.57 15.55
CA LYS A 194 0.77 -8.72 16.40
C LYS A 194 1.86 -9.57 15.73
N THR A 195 2.91 -9.91 16.48
CA THR A 195 4.10 -10.60 15.94
C THR A 195 4.10 -12.11 16.14
N ASP A 196 3.02 -12.66 16.67
CA ASP A 196 2.86 -14.11 16.75
C ASP A 196 2.36 -14.66 15.39
N LEU A 197 1.88 -15.90 15.37
CA LEU A 197 1.33 -16.54 14.17
C LEU A 197 0.01 -15.90 13.69
N SER A 198 -0.53 -14.89 14.38
CA SER A 198 -1.74 -14.20 13.96
C SER A 198 -1.37 -12.91 13.24
N ASN A 199 -1.59 -12.84 11.93
CA ASN A 199 -1.46 -11.61 11.14
C ASN A 199 -2.63 -10.69 11.42
N GLU A 200 -2.56 -10.05 12.58
CA GLU A 200 -3.51 -9.06 13.00
C GLU A 200 -2.87 -7.69 12.94
N PHE A 201 -3.50 -6.81 12.19
CA PHE A 201 -3.12 -5.41 12.06
C PHE A 201 -4.28 -4.57 12.56
N SER A 202 -4.00 -3.54 13.34
CA SER A 202 -5.05 -2.69 13.87
C SER A 202 -4.62 -1.24 14.00
N LEU A 203 -5.61 -0.38 14.12
CA LEU A 203 -5.44 1.02 14.40
C LEU A 203 -6.55 1.39 15.40
N HIS A 204 -6.20 2.09 16.47
CA HIS A 204 -7.16 2.49 17.49
C HIS A 204 -6.90 3.93 17.93
N THR A 205 -7.98 4.69 18.01
CA THR A 205 -8.06 6.04 18.56
C THR A 205 -9.36 6.13 19.37
N GLU A 206 -9.52 7.19 20.19
CA GLU A 206 -10.72 7.35 21.04
C GLU A 206 -12.06 7.24 20.30
N SER A 207 -12.10 7.58 19.01
CA SER A 207 -13.33 7.64 18.21
C SER A 207 -13.34 6.72 16.99
N PHE A 208 -12.25 5.97 16.75
CA PHE A 208 -12.14 5.09 15.59
C PHE A 208 -11.28 3.87 15.90
N SER A 209 -11.79 2.69 15.56
CA SER A 209 -11.08 1.42 15.64
C SER A 209 -11.20 0.66 14.32
N PHE A 210 -10.09 0.12 13.84
CA PHE A 210 -10.05 -0.73 12.65
C PHE A 210 -9.13 -1.92 12.90
N LYS A 211 -9.53 -3.10 12.46
CA LYS A 211 -8.72 -4.31 12.53
C LYS A 211 -8.81 -5.10 11.24
N ALA A 212 -7.67 -5.58 10.75
CA ALA A 212 -7.58 -6.56 9.69
C ALA A 212 -6.97 -7.86 10.26
N VAL A 213 -7.63 -8.98 9.99
CA VAL A 213 -7.12 -10.33 10.30
C VAL A 213 -6.84 -11.02 8.97
N VAL A 214 -5.59 -11.42 8.76
CA VAL A 214 -5.11 -12.01 7.51
C VAL A 214 -4.76 -13.46 7.76
N ASN A 215 -5.37 -14.38 7.02
CA ASN A 215 -5.09 -15.81 7.15
C ASN A 215 -4.55 -16.33 5.82
N HIS A 216 -3.25 -16.67 5.78
CA HIS A 216 -2.70 -17.45 4.69
C HIS A 216 -2.72 -18.94 5.05
N GLU A 217 -2.92 -19.79 4.04
CA GLU A 217 -2.76 -21.24 4.18
C GLU A 217 -1.32 -21.63 4.54
N ASN A 218 -0.33 -20.88 4.00
CA ASN A 218 1.07 -21.09 4.29
C ASN A 218 1.52 -20.30 5.52
N SER A 219 1.87 -21.02 6.59
CA SER A 219 2.30 -20.43 7.87
C SER A 219 3.60 -19.62 7.79
N LYS A 220 4.50 -19.91 6.82
CA LYS A 220 5.72 -19.11 6.59
C LYS A 220 5.37 -17.71 6.10
N ILE A 221 4.43 -17.61 5.15
CA ILE A 221 3.90 -16.33 4.64
C ILE A 221 3.16 -15.61 5.76
N THR A 222 2.39 -16.36 6.56
CA THR A 222 1.68 -15.78 7.69
C THR A 222 2.65 -15.05 8.62
N GLY A 223 3.68 -15.69 9.16
CA GLY A 223 4.61 -15.02 10.08
C GLY A 223 5.46 -13.88 9.47
N GLU A 224 5.44 -13.70 8.15
CA GLU A 224 6.28 -12.73 7.46
C GLU A 224 5.64 -11.36 7.29
N LEU A 225 4.32 -11.27 7.07
CA LEU A 225 3.64 -9.99 6.92
C LEU A 225 3.82 -9.09 8.15
N GLY A 226 3.74 -9.64 9.36
CA GLY A 226 4.02 -8.89 10.58
C GLY A 226 5.46 -8.40 10.68
N LYS A 227 6.44 -9.23 10.27
CA LYS A 227 7.85 -8.81 10.22
C LYS A 227 8.07 -7.68 9.21
N ILE A 228 7.42 -7.77 8.05
CA ILE A 228 7.47 -6.75 7.01
C ILE A 228 6.89 -5.43 7.53
N ALA A 229 5.72 -5.47 8.17
CA ALA A 229 5.09 -4.28 8.73
C ALA A 229 6.05 -3.58 9.71
N LEU A 230 6.73 -4.35 10.58
CA LEU A 230 7.68 -3.83 11.56
C LEU A 230 9.01 -3.32 10.99
N LEU A 231 9.26 -3.45 9.68
CA LEU A 231 10.36 -2.73 9.03
C LEU A 231 10.05 -1.23 8.86
N SER A 232 8.76 -0.86 8.89
CA SER A 232 8.29 0.52 8.83
C SER A 232 8.17 1.12 10.22
N ASP A 233 8.63 2.36 10.37
CA ASP A 233 8.43 3.16 11.60
C ASP A 233 6.96 3.51 11.84
N GLY A 234 6.09 3.28 10.84
CA GLY A 234 4.65 3.49 10.95
C GLY A 234 3.91 2.36 11.66
N TYR A 235 4.59 1.27 12.02
CA TYR A 235 4.02 0.14 12.76
C TYR A 235 4.77 -0.15 14.04
N SER A 236 4.05 -0.61 15.05
CA SER A 236 4.63 -1.07 16.32
C SER A 236 3.97 -2.35 16.82
N THR A 237 4.62 -3.02 17.75
CA THR A 237 4.06 -4.19 18.44
C THR A 237 3.08 -3.74 19.52
N GLY A 238 1.87 -4.28 19.55
CA GLY A 238 0.88 -3.91 20.58
C GLY A 238 -0.17 -4.97 20.86
N ILE A 239 -0.90 -4.78 21.97
CA ILE A 239 -2.06 -5.60 22.32
C ILE A 239 -3.26 -5.06 21.53
N ILE A 240 -3.86 -5.91 20.71
CA ILE A 240 -5.05 -5.55 19.93
C ILE A 240 -6.27 -5.72 20.82
N LEU A 241 -6.85 -4.59 21.23
CA LEU A 241 -8.06 -4.56 22.03
C LEU A 241 -9.25 -5.05 21.18
N SER A 242 -9.99 -6.02 21.70
CA SER A 242 -11.22 -6.52 21.08
C SER A 242 -12.38 -5.59 21.44
N ASP A 243 -12.76 -4.69 20.55
CA ASP A 243 -14.00 -3.91 20.70
C ASP A 243 -15.17 -4.52 19.93
N GLU A 244 -16.37 -4.26 20.43
CA GLU A 244 -17.67 -4.56 19.79
C GLU A 244 -17.72 -3.87 18.41
N SER A 245 -17.39 -4.64 17.38
CA SER A 245 -17.24 -4.16 16.00
C SER A 245 -18.01 -5.08 15.06
N THR A 246 -18.52 -4.51 13.97
CA THR A 246 -19.19 -5.29 12.93
C THR A 246 -18.14 -5.99 12.09
N GLU A 247 -18.29 -7.30 11.88
CA GLU A 247 -17.40 -8.08 11.02
C GLU A 247 -17.87 -8.00 9.57
N GLN A 248 -16.96 -7.65 8.66
CA GLN A 248 -17.17 -7.76 7.23
C GLN A 248 -16.09 -8.65 6.63
N GLU A 249 -16.52 -9.73 5.98
CA GLU A 249 -15.67 -10.60 5.19
C GLU A 249 -15.69 -10.10 3.74
N LEU A 250 -14.51 -9.81 3.20
CA LEU A 250 -14.33 -9.34 1.83
C LEU A 250 -13.33 -10.26 1.14
N SER A 251 -13.72 -10.80 -0.01
CA SER A 251 -12.78 -11.43 -0.93
C SER A 251 -11.98 -10.32 -1.62
N LEU A 252 -10.65 -10.43 -1.62
CA LEU A 252 -9.80 -9.49 -2.35
C LEU A 252 -10.15 -9.56 -3.85
N PRO A 253 -10.38 -8.42 -4.54
CA PRO A 253 -10.57 -8.45 -5.98
C PRO A 253 -9.28 -8.93 -6.67
N LYS A 254 -9.41 -9.84 -7.65
CA LYS A 254 -8.28 -10.27 -8.50
C LYS A 254 -7.70 -9.06 -9.23
N GLU A 255 -6.44 -8.74 -8.97
CA GLU A 255 -5.78 -7.62 -9.65
C GLU A 255 -5.35 -7.99 -11.09
N THR A 256 -5.36 -6.98 -11.96
CA THR A 256 -5.03 -7.11 -13.40
C THR A 256 -3.55 -7.49 -13.63
N PRO A 257 -3.22 -8.18 -14.73
CA PRO A 257 -1.84 -8.60 -15.03
C PRO A 257 -0.86 -7.43 -15.13
N ALA A 258 0.43 -7.72 -14.95
CA ALA A 258 1.55 -6.78 -15.08
C ALA A 258 1.35 -5.80 -16.25
N VAL A 259 1.26 -4.51 -15.92
CA VAL A 259 1.00 -3.46 -16.90
C VAL A 259 2.31 -3.04 -17.53
N LYS A 260 2.39 -3.07 -18.87
CA LYS A 260 3.40 -2.29 -19.60
C LYS A 260 3.00 -0.82 -19.49
N PRO A 261 3.79 0.07 -18.87
CA PRO A 261 3.48 1.49 -18.89
C PRO A 261 3.44 1.95 -20.35
N LYS A 262 2.30 2.48 -20.79
CA LYS A 262 2.21 3.13 -22.10
C LYS A 262 2.88 4.50 -21.99
N PRO A 263 3.75 4.89 -22.94
CA PRO A 263 4.14 6.29 -23.05
C PRO A 263 2.88 7.12 -23.35
N MET A 264 2.50 8.01 -22.44
CA MET A 264 1.32 8.85 -22.60
C MET A 264 1.69 10.05 -23.47
N ASN A 265 1.26 10.04 -24.73
CA ASN A 265 1.53 11.09 -25.72
C ASN A 265 0.40 12.13 -25.85
N GLU A 266 -0.52 12.22 -24.88
CA GLU A 266 -1.64 13.16 -24.98
C GLU A 266 -1.71 14.07 -23.74
N SER A 267 -1.44 15.35 -23.99
CA SER A 267 -1.57 16.45 -23.04
C SER A 267 -3.06 16.72 -22.78
N ALA A 268 -3.59 16.16 -21.69
CA ALA A 268 -4.90 16.54 -21.18
C ALA A 268 -4.76 17.72 -20.22
N SER A 269 -5.39 18.86 -20.53
CA SER A 269 -5.50 20.00 -19.63
C SER A 269 -6.75 19.87 -18.77
N ILE A 270 -6.62 19.99 -17.45
CA ILE A 270 -7.76 20.13 -16.53
C ILE A 270 -7.71 21.54 -15.95
N SER A 271 -8.88 22.19 -15.86
CA SER A 271 -9.02 23.52 -15.25
C SER A 271 -9.74 23.43 -13.91
N VAL A 272 -9.18 24.04 -12.87
CA VAL A 272 -9.81 24.19 -11.55
C VAL A 272 -9.74 25.66 -11.16
N ASN A 273 -10.88 26.25 -10.79
CA ASN A 273 -11.03 27.66 -10.41
C ASN A 273 -10.47 28.68 -11.42
N GLY A 274 -10.76 28.47 -12.72
CA GLY A 274 -10.33 29.38 -13.79
C GLY A 274 -8.83 29.36 -14.08
N ARG A 275 -8.06 28.46 -13.44
CA ARG A 275 -6.66 28.21 -13.75
C ARG A 275 -6.52 26.87 -14.47
N SER A 276 -5.97 26.92 -15.67
CA SER A 276 -5.62 25.74 -16.48
C SER A 276 -4.26 25.21 -16.05
N PHE A 277 -4.20 23.94 -15.65
CA PHE A 277 -2.96 23.23 -15.39
C PHE A 277 -2.65 22.34 -16.60
N ALA A 278 -1.52 22.61 -17.24
CA ALA A 278 -0.95 21.73 -18.26
C ALA A 278 -0.02 20.74 -17.53
N PHE A 279 -0.33 19.46 -17.62
CA PHE A 279 0.62 18.42 -17.23
C PHE A 279 1.59 18.19 -18.38
N GLY A 280 2.89 18.41 -18.11
CA GLY A 280 3.99 18.02 -18.99
C GLY A 280 4.64 19.15 -19.80
N SER A 281 5.65 19.77 -19.20
CA SER A 281 6.96 20.02 -19.84
C SER A 281 7.88 20.65 -18.80
N PHE A 282 8.93 19.94 -18.35
CA PHE A 282 10.33 20.42 -18.22
C PHE A 282 11.23 19.23 -17.89
#